data_AF-A0AAJ1H8A0-F1
#
_entry.id   AF-A0AAJ1H8A0-F1
#
_cell.length_a   1.000
_cell.length_b   1.000
_cell.length_c   1.000
_cell.angle_alpha   90.00
_cell.angle_beta   90.00
_cell.angle_gamma   90.00
#
_symmetry.space_group_name_H-M   'P 1'
#
loop_
_entity.id
_entity.type
_entity.pdbx_description
1 polymer ?
#
loop_
_entity_poly.entity_id
_entity_poly.type
_entity_poly.pdbx_seq_one_letter_code
_entity_poly.pdbx_strand_id
1 'polypeptide(L)'
;MTLEFRVPHDVDTDASPAPSARPDAVRRTGLRGLLDRLAVRRAAARDRRLVAHLHELDDLQRLLSGARGVVEQGWIQHSWFAYLDEHGRLRKASSAAALAAQGRPLVAACLVGAVVSAAGGPQVVHSQPVQRALDLVWHALAADEGRPVVWCPAPDVRMARVRDLTTWNDRPGRSAAEVASLLLTAERVAVHEAERVAARRVPLPG
;
A
#
# COMPACT_ATOMS: atom_id res chain seq x y z
N MET A 1 69.05 -47.30 67.07
CA MET A 1 68.17 -48.34 66.47
C MET A 1 67.08 -47.62 65.69
N THR A 2 67.06 -47.89 64.39
CA THR A 2 66.30 -47.24 63.32
C THR A 2 64.80 -47.48 63.39
N LEU A 3 64.00 -46.42 63.27
CA LEU A 3 62.63 -46.50 62.76
C LEU A 3 62.36 -45.23 61.94
N GLU A 4 62.60 -45.33 60.62
CA GLU A 4 62.12 -44.33 59.67
C GLU A 4 60.62 -44.50 59.46
N PHE A 5 59.90 -43.39 59.63
CA PHE A 5 58.48 -43.27 59.39
C PHE A 5 58.31 -42.66 58.00
N ARG A 6 57.74 -43.40 57.04
CA ARG A 6 57.32 -42.84 55.74
C ARG A 6 55.90 -43.26 55.39
N VAL A 7 55.16 -42.22 55.07
CA VAL A 7 53.72 -42.05 54.81
C VAL A 7 53.20 -42.96 53.67
N PRO A 8 51.92 -43.42 53.72
CA PRO A 8 51.31 -44.20 52.65
C PRO A 8 50.91 -43.33 51.45
N HIS A 9 51.15 -43.82 50.23
CA HIS A 9 50.57 -43.26 49.02
C HIS A 9 49.12 -43.73 48.88
N ASP A 10 48.23 -42.78 49.10
CA ASP A 10 46.83 -42.78 48.68
C ASP A 10 46.79 -42.50 47.17
N VAL A 11 46.18 -43.40 46.39
CA VAL A 11 45.77 -43.10 45.01
C VAL A 11 44.37 -43.66 44.81
N ASP A 12 43.42 -42.75 44.96
CA ASP A 12 42.07 -42.83 44.43
C ASP A 12 42.08 -43.26 42.96
N THR A 13 41.24 -44.23 42.61
CA THR A 13 40.60 -44.24 41.29
C THR A 13 39.16 -44.67 41.51
N ASP A 14 38.40 -43.71 42.04
CA ASP A 14 36.94 -43.67 42.03
C ASP A 14 36.42 -43.50 40.60
N ALA A 15 35.25 -44.08 40.40
CA ALA A 15 34.22 -43.79 39.39
C ALA A 15 34.67 -43.32 38.00
N SER A 16 34.52 -44.21 37.02
CA SER A 16 34.16 -43.81 35.66
C SER A 16 32.78 -43.13 35.67
N PRO A 17 32.64 -41.86 35.25
CA PRO A 17 31.34 -41.36 34.82
C PRO A 17 31.11 -41.84 33.39
N ALA A 18 29.97 -42.51 33.20
CA ALA A 18 29.36 -42.78 31.91
C ALA A 18 29.12 -41.46 31.13
N PRO A 19 29.04 -41.52 29.79
CA PRO A 19 29.24 -40.38 28.91
C PRO A 19 28.09 -39.37 28.99
N SER A 20 28.44 -38.10 29.19
CA SER A 20 27.55 -36.96 29.04
C SER A 20 26.89 -36.97 27.66
N ALA A 21 25.58 -37.14 27.64
CA ALA A 21 24.76 -36.97 26.47
C ALA A 21 24.78 -35.50 26.00
N ARG A 22 25.34 -35.31 24.80
CA ARG A 22 25.05 -34.30 23.77
C ARG A 22 25.12 -32.80 24.12
N PRO A 23 25.82 -32.07 23.26
CA PRO A 23 25.14 -31.07 22.45
C PRO A 23 25.24 -31.44 20.97
N ASP A 24 24.12 -31.87 20.37
CA ASP A 24 23.86 -31.95 18.92
C ASP A 24 23.85 -30.54 18.24
N ALA A 25 24.61 -29.59 18.78
CA ALA A 25 24.67 -28.21 18.30
C ALA A 25 25.82 -27.98 17.29
N VAL A 26 26.49 -29.05 16.85
CA VAL A 26 27.63 -28.97 15.94
C VAL A 26 27.18 -29.48 14.56
N ARG A 27 27.03 -28.53 13.62
CA ARG A 27 26.95 -28.72 12.15
C ARG A 27 25.57 -29.04 11.53
N ARG A 28 24.67 -28.05 11.54
CA ARG A 28 23.78 -27.78 10.37
C ARG A 28 24.48 -26.93 9.30
N THR A 29 25.80 -27.09 9.15
CA THR A 29 26.67 -26.35 8.21
C THR A 29 26.79 -27.10 6.88
N GLY A 30 25.69 -27.14 6.13
CA GLY A 30 25.64 -27.72 4.80
C GLY A 30 24.60 -27.02 3.93
N LEU A 31 24.42 -27.49 2.68
CA LEU A 31 23.45 -26.94 1.73
C LEU A 31 22.04 -26.75 2.33
N ARG A 32 21.61 -27.64 3.24
CA ARG A 32 20.33 -27.50 3.97
C ARG A 32 20.27 -26.21 4.81
N GLY A 33 21.31 -25.87 5.57
CA GLY A 33 21.37 -24.62 6.34
C GLY A 33 21.41 -23.37 5.45
N LEU A 34 21.98 -23.46 4.25
CA LEU A 34 21.91 -22.37 3.25
C LEU A 34 20.51 -22.24 2.67
N LEU A 35 19.85 -23.35 2.32
CA LEU A 35 18.48 -23.38 1.81
C LEU A 35 17.49 -22.86 2.84
N ASP A 36 17.64 -23.21 4.12
CA ASP A 36 16.82 -22.70 5.23
C ASP A 36 16.98 -21.17 5.36
N ARG A 37 18.22 -20.66 5.33
CA ARG A 37 18.49 -19.21 5.33
C ARG A 37 17.87 -18.51 4.13
N LEU A 38 17.93 -19.12 2.94
CA LEU A 38 17.29 -18.58 1.74
C LEU A 38 15.76 -18.60 1.85
N ALA A 39 15.18 -19.65 2.44
CA ALA A 39 13.74 -19.76 2.68
C ALA A 39 13.27 -18.66 3.66
N VAL A 40 13.97 -18.47 4.78
CA VAL A 40 13.70 -17.39 5.75
C VAL A 40 13.83 -16.02 5.09
N ARG A 41 14.89 -15.76 4.33
CA ARG A 41 15.07 -14.50 3.60
C ARG A 41 13.95 -14.23 2.59
N ARG A 42 13.52 -15.26 1.85
CA ARG A 42 12.40 -15.16 0.90
C ARG A 42 11.09 -14.90 1.62
N ALA A 43 10.83 -15.59 2.74
CA ALA A 43 9.64 -15.37 3.55
C ALA A 43 9.60 -13.93 4.09
N ALA A 44 10.70 -13.44 4.67
CA ALA A 44 10.81 -12.06 5.14
C ALA A 44 10.71 -11.01 4.01
N ALA A 45 11.21 -11.32 2.81
CA ALA A 45 11.04 -10.44 1.65
C ALA A 45 9.58 -10.41 1.16
N ARG A 46 8.86 -11.54 1.20
CA ARG A 46 7.42 -11.59 0.89
C ARG A 46 6.61 -10.81 1.91
N ASP A 47 6.89 -10.99 3.20
CA ASP A 47 6.22 -10.28 4.29
C ASP A 47 6.38 -8.76 4.14
N ARG A 48 7.60 -8.29 3.91
CA ARG A 48 7.88 -6.86 3.65
C ARG A 48 7.11 -6.30 2.45
N ARG A 49 6.94 -7.09 1.38
CA ARG A 49 6.14 -6.67 0.20
C ARG A 49 4.66 -6.59 0.54
N LEU A 50 4.13 -7.55 1.31
CA LEU A 50 2.74 -7.51 1.76
C LEU A 50 2.49 -6.31 2.67
N VAL A 51 3.38 -6.05 3.63
CA VAL A 51 3.30 -4.87 4.52
C VAL A 51 3.36 -3.57 3.72
N ALA A 52 4.30 -3.45 2.77
CA ALA A 52 4.37 -2.27 1.91
C ALA A 52 3.09 -2.07 1.08
N HIS A 53 2.49 -3.15 0.60
CA HIS A 53 1.25 -3.08 -0.18
C HIS A 53 0.03 -2.73 0.70
N LEU A 54 -0.01 -3.18 1.96
CA LEU A 54 -1.03 -2.75 2.92
C LEU A 54 -0.92 -1.25 3.21
N HIS A 55 0.30 -0.73 3.39
CA HIS A 55 0.53 0.71 3.54
C HIS A 55 0.11 1.49 2.29
N GLU A 56 0.43 0.99 1.10
CA GLU A 56 -0.04 1.60 -0.16
C GLU A 56 -1.56 1.69 -0.21
N LEU A 57 -2.29 0.63 0.16
CA LEU A 57 -3.76 0.63 0.15
C LEU A 57 -4.37 1.59 1.17
N ASP A 58 -3.77 1.69 2.35
CA ASP A 58 -4.15 2.64 3.41
C ASP A 58 -3.89 4.11 2.97
N ASP A 59 -2.76 4.37 2.30
CA ASP A 59 -2.48 5.67 1.67
C ASP A 59 -3.51 6.00 0.57
N LEU A 60 -3.87 5.03 -0.27
CA LEU A 60 -4.87 5.21 -1.32
C LEU A 60 -6.26 5.48 -0.73
N GLN A 61 -6.65 4.79 0.34
CA GLN A 61 -7.91 5.07 1.04
C GLN A 61 -7.95 6.51 1.57
N ARG A 62 -6.87 6.98 2.22
CA ARG A 62 -6.77 8.38 2.68
C ARG A 62 -6.86 9.37 1.53
N LEU A 63 -6.19 9.10 0.42
CA LEU A 63 -6.22 9.95 -0.77
C LEU A 63 -7.66 10.06 -1.31
N LEU A 64 -8.38 8.94 -1.41
CA LEU A 64 -9.77 8.91 -1.87
C LEU A 64 -10.71 9.65 -0.91
N SER A 65 -10.52 9.50 0.40
CA SER A 65 -11.26 10.29 1.39
C SER A 65 -10.97 11.80 1.26
N GLY A 66 -9.72 12.18 0.99
CA GLY A 66 -9.35 13.58 0.71
C GLY A 66 -10.01 14.09 -0.57
N ALA A 67 -10.04 13.28 -1.62
CA ALA A 67 -10.71 13.61 -2.88
C ALA A 67 -12.23 13.81 -2.67
N ARG A 68 -12.86 12.98 -1.83
CA ARG A 68 -14.27 13.14 -1.47
C ARG A 68 -14.51 14.48 -0.78
N GLY A 69 -13.64 14.86 0.16
CA GLY A 69 -13.69 16.18 0.78
C GLY A 69 -13.58 17.35 -0.22
N VAL A 70 -12.75 17.21 -1.26
CA VAL A 70 -12.67 18.22 -2.35
C VAL A 70 -13.99 18.33 -3.12
N VAL A 71 -14.63 17.21 -3.45
CA VAL A 71 -15.93 17.18 -4.14
C VAL A 71 -17.03 17.80 -3.28
N GLU A 72 -17.04 17.49 -1.97
CA GLU A 72 -18.01 18.02 -1.01
C GLU A 72 -17.86 19.54 -0.81
N GLN A 73 -16.64 20.07 -0.89
CA GLN A 73 -16.38 21.51 -0.87
C GLN A 73 -16.80 22.22 -2.16
N GLY A 74 -16.62 21.57 -3.30
CA GLY A 74 -17.00 22.12 -4.59
C GLY A 74 -16.84 21.11 -5.72
N TRP A 75 -17.94 20.83 -6.41
CA TRP A 75 -17.95 19.93 -7.57
C TRP A 75 -18.34 20.67 -8.85
N ILE A 76 -17.71 20.28 -9.96
CA ILE A 76 -17.98 20.82 -11.30
C ILE A 76 -18.01 19.73 -12.37
N GLN A 77 -18.67 20.05 -13.48
CA GLN A 77 -18.67 19.27 -14.73
C GLN A 77 -17.90 20.00 -15.84
N HIS A 78 -17.52 19.23 -16.86
CA HIS A 78 -16.93 19.72 -18.12
C HIS A 78 -15.59 20.46 -17.97
N SER A 79 -14.96 20.38 -16.81
CA SER A 79 -13.67 20.98 -16.48
C SER A 79 -13.06 20.22 -15.32
N TRP A 80 -11.73 20.16 -15.24
CA TRP A 80 -11.04 19.46 -14.16
C TRP A 80 -11.01 20.30 -12.89
N PHE A 81 -10.74 21.60 -13.03
CA PHE A 81 -10.63 22.52 -11.90
C PHE A 81 -11.39 23.82 -12.17
N ALA A 82 -11.95 24.38 -11.12
CA ALA A 82 -12.30 25.78 -11.01
C ALA A 82 -11.47 26.38 -9.87
N TYR A 83 -10.77 27.49 -10.15
CA TYR A 83 -9.80 28.09 -9.23
C TYR A 83 -9.86 29.62 -9.33
N LEU A 84 -9.31 30.30 -8.33
CA LEU A 84 -9.14 31.76 -8.37
C LEU A 84 -7.78 32.11 -8.96
N ASP A 85 -7.76 33.00 -9.95
CA ASP A 85 -6.51 33.54 -10.49
C ASP A 85 -5.90 34.61 -9.56
N GLU A 86 -4.79 35.22 -10.01
CA GLU A 86 -4.08 36.27 -9.25
C GLU A 86 -4.94 37.50 -8.92
N HIS A 87 -5.99 37.73 -9.71
CA HIS A 87 -6.92 38.84 -9.53
C HIS A 87 -8.17 38.42 -8.75
N GLY A 88 -8.19 37.22 -8.19
CA GLY A 88 -9.34 36.66 -7.48
C GLY A 88 -10.51 36.30 -8.40
N ARG A 89 -10.29 36.21 -9.73
CA ARG A 89 -11.36 35.86 -10.67
C ARG A 89 -11.46 34.34 -10.81
N LEU A 90 -12.69 33.85 -10.87
CA LEU A 90 -12.96 32.44 -11.12
C LEU A 90 -12.56 32.05 -12.54
N ARG A 91 -11.67 31.07 -12.66
CA ARG A 91 -11.23 30.47 -13.92
C ARG A 91 -11.49 28.97 -13.89
N LYS A 92 -11.70 28.38 -15.07
CA LYS A 92 -11.82 26.93 -15.25
C LYS A 92 -10.65 26.41 -16.06
N ALA A 93 -10.15 25.23 -15.70
CA ALA A 93 -9.12 24.51 -16.45
C ALA A 93 -9.63 23.12 -16.84
N SER A 94 -9.47 22.77 -18.12
CA SER A 94 -9.60 21.40 -18.59
C SER A 94 -8.35 20.58 -18.25
N SER A 95 -8.35 19.29 -18.58
CA SER A 95 -7.17 18.42 -18.42
C SER A 95 -5.91 18.98 -19.10
N ALA A 96 -6.07 19.51 -20.32
CA ALA A 96 -4.96 20.07 -21.10
C ALA A 96 -4.36 21.34 -20.47
N ALA A 97 -5.14 22.08 -19.69
CA ALA A 97 -4.72 23.31 -19.01
C ALA A 97 -4.61 23.13 -17.48
N ALA A 98 -4.54 21.88 -16.99
CA ALA A 98 -4.57 21.57 -15.57
C ALA A 98 -3.51 22.31 -14.77
N LEU A 99 -2.29 22.44 -15.32
CA LEU A 99 -1.18 23.16 -14.68
C LEU A 99 -1.48 24.64 -14.39
N ALA A 100 -2.45 25.26 -15.07
CA ALA A 100 -2.84 26.64 -14.79
C ALA A 100 -3.50 26.82 -13.41
N ALA A 101 -4.05 25.75 -12.84
CA ALA A 101 -4.61 25.73 -11.48
C ALA A 101 -3.55 25.49 -10.39
N GLN A 102 -2.29 25.26 -10.76
CA GLN A 102 -1.25 24.86 -9.80
C GLN A 102 -1.00 25.93 -8.75
N GLY A 103 -1.05 25.53 -7.47
CA GLY A 103 -0.81 26.43 -6.34
C GLY A 103 -1.86 27.54 -6.19
N ARG A 104 -2.94 27.50 -6.97
CA ARG A 104 -4.04 28.46 -6.89
C ARG A 104 -5.12 27.99 -5.92
N PRO A 105 -5.85 28.91 -5.27
CA PRO A 105 -7.00 28.53 -4.45
C PRO A 105 -8.04 27.76 -5.28
N LEU A 106 -8.24 26.50 -4.93
CA LEU A 106 -9.24 25.65 -5.57
C LEU A 106 -10.63 26.02 -5.06
N VAL A 107 -11.58 26.18 -5.99
CA VAL A 107 -12.99 26.46 -5.70
C VAL A 107 -13.82 25.20 -5.88
N ALA A 108 -13.56 24.43 -6.94
CA ALA A 108 -14.23 23.17 -7.21
C ALA A 108 -13.40 22.28 -8.13
N ALA A 109 -13.65 20.97 -8.10
CA ALA A 109 -13.04 20.02 -9.03
C ALA A 109 -14.05 18.97 -9.51
N CYS A 110 -13.81 18.39 -10.68
CA CYS A 110 -14.53 17.18 -11.10
C CYS A 110 -13.98 15.95 -10.36
N LEU A 111 -14.59 14.78 -10.55
CA LEU A 111 -14.13 13.52 -9.96
C LEU A 111 -12.61 13.28 -10.12
N VAL A 112 -12.09 13.35 -11.36
CA VAL A 112 -10.67 13.12 -11.64
C VAL A 112 -9.81 14.24 -11.07
N GLY A 113 -10.24 15.50 -11.23
CA GLY A 113 -9.57 16.66 -10.67
C GLY A 113 -9.46 16.60 -9.15
N ALA A 114 -10.48 16.10 -8.46
CA ALA A 114 -10.50 15.97 -7.00
C ALA A 114 -9.44 14.97 -6.50
N VAL A 115 -9.31 13.81 -7.17
CA VAL A 115 -8.24 12.83 -6.89
C VAL A 115 -6.86 13.45 -7.09
N VAL A 116 -6.68 14.19 -8.20
CA VAL A 116 -5.41 14.86 -8.50
C VAL A 116 -5.10 15.97 -7.50
N SER A 117 -6.09 16.76 -7.09
CA SER A 117 -5.93 17.82 -6.10
C SER A 117 -5.58 17.26 -4.72
N ALA A 118 -6.27 16.22 -4.27
CA ALA A 118 -6.01 15.55 -3.00
C ALA A 118 -4.60 14.94 -2.93
N ALA A 119 -4.05 14.52 -4.07
CA ALA A 119 -2.69 14.02 -4.17
C ALA A 119 -1.60 15.12 -4.19
N GLY A 120 -1.99 16.40 -4.21
CA GLY A 120 -1.07 17.54 -4.20
C GLY A 120 -1.05 18.36 -5.50
N GLY A 121 -1.89 18.03 -6.48
CA GLY A 121 -2.15 18.88 -7.65
C GLY A 121 -1.73 18.31 -9.02
N PRO A 122 -2.00 19.04 -10.11
CA PRO A 122 -1.75 18.65 -11.49
C PRO A 122 -0.36 18.09 -11.81
N GLN A 123 0.70 18.56 -11.15
CA GLN A 123 2.08 18.12 -11.38
C GLN A 123 2.34 16.66 -11.03
N VAL A 124 1.52 16.07 -10.14
CA VAL A 124 1.63 14.65 -9.74
C VAL A 124 0.60 13.76 -10.43
N VAL A 125 -0.12 14.26 -11.44
CA VAL A 125 -1.20 13.51 -12.11
C VAL A 125 -0.74 12.13 -12.64
N HIS A 126 0.51 12.02 -13.10
CA HIS A 126 1.07 10.77 -13.62
C HIS A 126 1.76 9.92 -12.56
N SER A 127 1.77 10.34 -11.29
CA SER A 127 2.36 9.57 -10.19
C SER A 127 1.60 8.26 -9.96
N GLN A 128 2.31 7.23 -9.50
CA GLN A 128 1.73 5.93 -9.19
C GLN A 128 0.52 6.03 -8.23
N PRO A 129 0.60 6.77 -7.08
CA PRO A 129 -0.53 6.90 -6.17
C PRO A 129 -1.80 7.44 -6.83
N VAL A 130 -1.69 8.47 -7.68
CA VAL A 130 -2.85 9.02 -8.43
C VAL A 130 -3.41 7.97 -9.39
N GLN A 131 -2.55 7.30 -10.15
CA GLN A 131 -2.99 6.30 -11.13
C GLN A 131 -3.68 5.10 -10.46
N ARG A 132 -3.18 4.66 -9.29
CA ARG A 132 -3.79 3.59 -8.47
C ARG A 132 -5.11 4.01 -7.85
N ALA A 133 -5.22 5.25 -7.37
CA ALA A 133 -6.47 5.78 -6.86
C ALA A 133 -7.52 5.82 -7.98
N LEU A 134 -7.15 6.26 -9.18
CA LEU A 134 -8.05 6.25 -10.34
C LEU A 134 -8.44 4.82 -10.77
N ASP A 135 -7.55 3.84 -10.65
CA ASP A 135 -7.87 2.43 -10.86
C ASP A 135 -8.94 1.93 -9.86
N LEU A 136 -8.84 2.33 -8.58
CA LEU A 136 -9.85 1.98 -7.57
C LEU A 136 -11.20 2.64 -7.86
N VAL A 137 -11.21 3.92 -8.24
CA VAL A 137 -12.45 4.64 -8.61
C VAL A 137 -13.09 4.01 -9.84
N TRP A 138 -12.30 3.70 -10.86
CA TRP A 138 -12.82 3.02 -12.05
C TRP A 138 -13.35 1.62 -11.72
N HIS A 139 -12.66 0.87 -10.84
CA HIS A 139 -13.14 -0.43 -10.38
C HIS A 139 -14.48 -0.31 -9.63
N ALA A 140 -14.60 0.66 -8.72
CA ALA A 140 -15.84 0.94 -8.00
C ALA A 140 -17.00 1.32 -8.93
N LEU A 141 -16.71 1.90 -10.10
CA LEU A 141 -17.70 2.21 -11.12
C LEU A 141 -18.08 0.99 -11.98
N ALA A 142 -17.10 0.17 -12.35
CA ALA A 142 -17.23 -0.83 -13.41
C ALA A 142 -17.47 -2.27 -12.91
N ALA A 143 -17.26 -2.54 -11.63
CA ALA A 143 -17.35 -3.88 -11.05
C ALA A 143 -18.24 -3.91 -9.80
N ASP A 144 -18.82 -5.07 -9.52
CA ASP A 144 -19.55 -5.32 -8.28
C ASP A 144 -18.61 -5.25 -7.07
N GLU A 145 -19.11 -4.70 -5.95
CA GLU A 145 -18.37 -4.68 -4.69
C GLU A 145 -17.95 -6.10 -4.28
N GLY A 146 -16.71 -6.24 -3.79
CA GLY A 146 -16.17 -7.53 -3.37
C GLY A 146 -15.49 -8.35 -4.48
N ARG A 147 -15.43 -7.85 -5.72
CA ARG A 147 -14.49 -8.38 -6.72
C ARG A 147 -13.05 -7.93 -6.40
N PRO A 148 -12.02 -8.74 -6.71
CA PRO A 148 -10.63 -8.30 -6.61
C PRO A 148 -10.31 -7.17 -7.58
N VAL A 149 -9.46 -6.23 -7.17
CA VAL A 149 -9.09 -5.09 -8.01
C VAL A 149 -8.16 -5.53 -9.14
N VAL A 150 -8.54 -5.20 -10.38
CA VAL A 150 -7.67 -5.38 -11.56
C VAL A 150 -6.89 -4.10 -11.81
N TRP A 151 -5.70 -4.08 -11.23
CA TRP A 151 -4.71 -3.04 -11.42
C TRP A 151 -4.29 -2.90 -12.87
N CYS A 152 -4.32 -1.69 -13.42
CA CYS A 152 -3.99 -1.46 -14.82
C CYS A 152 -2.54 -1.02 -15.00
N PRO A 153 -1.69 -1.81 -15.68
CA PRO A 153 -0.32 -1.39 -15.97
C PRO A 153 -0.20 -0.57 -17.26
N ALA A 154 -1.08 -0.79 -18.23
CA ALA A 154 -0.93 -0.25 -19.59
C ALA A 154 -1.37 1.23 -19.67
N PRO A 155 -0.52 2.16 -20.18
CA PRO A 155 -0.83 3.59 -20.20
C PRO A 155 -2.09 3.98 -21.00
N ASP A 156 -2.32 3.33 -22.13
CA ASP A 156 -3.47 3.54 -23.01
C ASP A 156 -4.79 3.14 -22.34
N VAL A 157 -4.79 2.01 -21.63
CA VAL A 157 -5.94 1.55 -20.85
C VAL A 157 -6.21 2.49 -19.69
N ARG A 158 -5.18 3.02 -19.00
CA ARG A 158 -5.38 4.05 -17.96
C ARG A 158 -6.03 5.31 -18.52
N MET A 159 -5.58 5.77 -19.69
CA MET A 159 -6.19 6.91 -20.37
C MET A 159 -7.64 6.65 -20.76
N ALA A 160 -7.99 5.43 -21.18
CA ALA A 160 -9.39 5.05 -21.43
C ALA A 160 -10.23 5.10 -20.15
N ARG A 161 -9.74 4.53 -19.04
CA ARG A 161 -10.42 4.58 -17.73
C ARG A 161 -10.67 6.01 -17.26
N VAL A 162 -9.69 6.91 -17.42
CA VAL A 162 -9.85 8.34 -17.09
C VAL A 162 -10.92 9.01 -17.96
N ARG A 163 -11.02 8.67 -19.24
CA ARG A 163 -12.09 9.16 -20.12
C ARG A 163 -13.45 8.64 -19.68
N ASP A 164 -13.56 7.37 -19.28
CA ASP A 164 -14.82 6.80 -18.77
C ASP A 164 -15.28 7.55 -17.52
N LEU A 165 -14.36 7.78 -16.56
CA LEU A 165 -14.64 8.53 -15.34
C LEU A 165 -15.07 9.97 -15.64
N THR A 166 -14.39 10.64 -16.57
CA THR A 166 -14.74 12.01 -16.99
C THR A 166 -16.13 12.03 -17.63
N THR A 167 -16.42 11.07 -18.52
CA THR A 167 -17.73 10.94 -19.19
C THR A 167 -18.85 10.64 -18.19
N TRP A 168 -18.58 9.79 -17.20
CA TRP A 168 -19.54 9.47 -16.15
C TRP A 168 -19.83 10.67 -15.24
N ASN A 169 -18.80 11.46 -14.89
CA ASN A 169 -18.91 12.69 -14.11
C ASN A 169 -19.71 13.76 -14.86
N ASP A 170 -19.47 13.89 -16.17
CA ASP A 170 -20.05 14.94 -17.01
C ASP A 170 -21.42 14.58 -17.58
N ARG A 171 -22.00 13.44 -17.17
CA ARG A 171 -23.34 13.03 -17.61
C ARG A 171 -24.38 14.07 -17.15
N PRO A 172 -25.34 14.46 -18.01
CA PRO A 172 -26.45 15.32 -17.60
C PRO A 172 -27.21 14.73 -16.41
N GLY A 173 -27.56 15.59 -15.45
CA GLY A 173 -28.25 15.18 -14.23
C GLY A 173 -27.36 14.58 -13.14
N ARG A 174 -26.03 14.47 -13.36
CA ARG A 174 -25.10 14.08 -12.30
C ARG A 174 -25.07 15.15 -11.20
N SER A 175 -24.87 14.70 -9.97
CA SER A 175 -24.74 15.53 -8.78
C SER A 175 -23.44 15.28 -8.03
N ALA A 176 -23.02 16.27 -7.23
CA ALA A 176 -21.88 16.14 -6.32
C ALA A 176 -22.02 14.96 -5.35
N ALA A 177 -23.25 14.71 -4.87
CA ALA A 177 -23.54 13.62 -3.94
C ALA A 177 -23.27 12.24 -4.55
N GLU A 178 -23.62 12.02 -5.83
CA GLU A 178 -23.30 10.78 -6.52
C GLU A 178 -21.80 10.59 -6.74
N VAL A 179 -21.08 11.68 -7.04
CA VAL A 179 -19.62 11.64 -7.20
C VAL A 179 -18.94 11.33 -5.86
N ALA A 180 -19.38 11.97 -4.78
CA ALA A 180 -18.89 11.68 -3.43
C ALA A 180 -19.22 10.24 -3.01
N SER A 181 -20.41 9.73 -3.35
CA SER A 181 -20.79 8.35 -3.09
C SER A 181 -19.92 7.35 -3.86
N LEU A 182 -19.54 7.64 -5.11
CA LEU A 182 -18.61 6.79 -5.85
C LEU A 182 -17.22 6.75 -5.20
N LEU A 183 -16.72 7.90 -4.73
CA LEU A 183 -15.45 7.95 -3.99
C LEU A 183 -15.52 7.16 -2.68
N LEU A 184 -16.63 7.25 -1.95
CA LEU A 184 -16.85 6.43 -0.75
C LEU A 184 -16.89 4.93 -1.08
N THR A 185 -17.48 4.53 -2.21
CA THR A 185 -17.40 3.14 -2.69
C THR A 185 -15.96 2.74 -3.00
N ALA A 186 -15.17 3.61 -3.63
CA ALA A 186 -13.75 3.35 -3.90
C ALA A 186 -12.92 3.22 -2.62
N GLU A 187 -13.23 4.00 -1.57
CA GLU A 187 -12.65 3.83 -0.22
C GLU A 187 -12.91 2.41 0.32
N ARG A 188 -14.17 1.92 0.22
CA ARG A 188 -14.51 0.54 0.63
C ARG A 188 -13.78 -0.52 -0.20
N VAL A 189 -13.62 -0.30 -1.50
CA VAL A 189 -12.84 -1.20 -2.37
C VAL A 189 -11.40 -1.30 -1.88
N ALA A 190 -10.76 -0.19 -1.49
CA ALA A 190 -9.41 -0.19 -0.95
C ALA A 190 -9.30 -1.01 0.35
N VAL A 191 -10.28 -0.87 1.26
CA VAL A 191 -10.35 -1.65 2.51
C VAL A 191 -10.50 -3.15 2.21
N HIS A 192 -11.44 -3.53 1.35
CA HIS A 192 -11.62 -4.94 0.99
C HIS A 192 -10.39 -5.55 0.30
N GLU A 193 -9.68 -4.78 -0.52
CA GLU A 193 -8.42 -5.26 -1.11
C GLU A 193 -7.33 -5.40 -0.04
N ALA A 194 -7.27 -4.50 0.94
CA ALA A 194 -6.35 -4.62 2.07
C ALA A 194 -6.61 -5.87 2.91
N GLU A 195 -7.87 -6.18 3.19
CA GLU A 195 -8.28 -7.42 3.87
C GLU A 195 -7.83 -8.67 3.08
N ARG A 196 -7.98 -8.68 1.75
CA ARG A 196 -7.48 -9.79 0.91
C ARG A 196 -5.97 -9.93 0.97
N VAL A 197 -5.24 -8.82 0.98
CA VAL A 197 -3.78 -8.81 1.07
C VAL A 197 -3.34 -9.31 2.46
N ALA A 198 -4.01 -8.87 3.51
CA ALA A 198 -3.76 -9.31 4.87
C ALA A 198 -4.03 -10.82 5.04
N ALA A 199 -5.11 -11.34 4.44
CA ALA A 199 -5.42 -12.77 4.47
C ALA A 199 -4.35 -13.66 3.81
N ARG A 200 -3.54 -13.12 2.88
CA ARG A 200 -2.41 -13.84 2.26
C ARG A 200 -1.18 -13.90 3.17
N ARG A 201 -1.13 -13.09 4.22
CA ARG A 201 -0.03 -13.05 5.19
C ARG A 201 -0.19 -14.22 6.17
N VAL A 202 0.51 -15.31 5.90
CA VAL A 202 0.61 -16.44 6.85
C VAL A 202 1.50 -16.02 8.03
N PRO A 203 1.08 -16.22 9.29
CA PRO A 203 1.96 -16.01 10.44
C PRO A 203 3.20 -16.89 10.31
N LEU A 204 4.39 -16.32 10.42
CA LEU A 204 5.61 -17.13 10.58
C LEU A 204 5.47 -17.89 11.90
N PRO A 205 5.69 -19.22 11.94
CA PRO A 205 5.86 -19.91 13.22
C PRO A 205 7.05 -19.26 13.94
N GLY A 206 6.81 -18.84 15.18
CA GLY A 206 7.81 -18.21 16.06
C GLY A 206 8.90 -19.17 16.50
#